data_AF-A0A0X3NMM2-F1
#
_entry.id   AF-A0A0X3NMM2-F1
#
_cell.length_a   1.000
_cell.length_b   1.000
_cell.length_c   1.000
_cell.angle_alpha   90.00
_cell.angle_beta   90.00
_cell.angle_gamma   90.00
#
_symmetry.space_group_name_H-M   'P 1'
#
loop_
_entity.id
_entity.type
_entity.pdbx_description
1 polymer ?
#
loop_
_entity_poly.entity_id
_entity_poly.type
_entity_poly.pdbx_seq_one_letter_code
_entity_poly.pdbx_strand_id
1 'polypeptide(L)'
;MGANLAGEVSQEMFCEATVASLDLVRGKELKSLFQTPYFRVSVIKDEVGAELCGALKNIVAIGAGLAHGLGYGDNTKAAIIRLGFMEMKKFIFEFFGDRSPLESTFLESCGVADLITTCYGGRNRKIGIALAETEKPVTALEGERLGGQSAQGVLTAAEVYSMLSSKRLDHQFPIFTIIHLICQRKAQADTFISCLRNHPEHL
;
A
#
# COMPACT_ATOMS: atom_id res chain seq x y z
N MET A 1 12.79 -2.95 -1.22
CA MET A 1 11.30 -2.98 -1.12
C MET A 1 10.78 -4.05 -2.08
N GLY A 2 9.71 -4.77 -1.75
CA GLY A 2 9.21 -5.81 -2.65
C GLY A 2 8.23 -6.76 -1.98
N ALA A 3 7.65 -7.65 -2.78
CA ALA A 3 6.81 -8.75 -2.32
C ALA A 3 7.66 -9.84 -1.64
N ASN A 4 8.01 -9.62 -0.38
CA ASN A 4 8.97 -10.48 0.33
C ASN A 4 8.59 -10.68 1.81
N LEU A 5 7.48 -11.37 2.06
CA LEU A 5 7.01 -11.68 3.40
C LEU A 5 8.11 -12.38 4.21
N ALA A 6 8.44 -11.83 5.38
CA ALA A 6 9.61 -12.26 6.16
C ALA A 6 9.62 -13.77 6.48
N GLY A 7 8.46 -14.35 6.78
CA GLY A 7 8.34 -15.79 7.05
C GLY A 7 8.60 -16.67 5.83
N GLU A 8 8.32 -16.18 4.62
CA GLU A 8 8.59 -16.90 3.37
C GLU A 8 10.07 -16.79 2.99
N VAL A 9 10.64 -15.59 3.14
CA VAL A 9 12.08 -15.34 2.92
C VAL A 9 12.93 -16.19 3.87
N SER A 10 12.53 -16.34 5.14
CA SER A 10 13.27 -17.16 6.12
C SER A 10 13.16 -18.68 5.87
N GLN A 11 12.20 -19.10 5.03
CA GLN A 11 12.04 -20.49 4.59
C GLN A 11 12.65 -20.74 3.20
N GLU A 12 13.43 -19.78 2.69
CA GLU A 12 14.06 -19.84 1.37
C GLU A 12 13.05 -20.04 0.22
N MET A 13 11.80 -19.60 0.41
CA MET A 13 10.81 -19.61 -0.66
C MET A 13 11.14 -18.53 -1.67
N PHE A 14 10.92 -18.83 -2.95
CA PHE A 14 11.27 -17.94 -4.04
C PHE A 14 10.48 -16.62 -3.97
N CYS A 15 11.18 -15.50 -3.99
CA CYS A 15 10.59 -14.18 -4.13
C CYS A 15 11.57 -13.17 -4.76
N GLU A 16 11.08 -11.95 -4.99
CA GLU A 16 11.81 -10.90 -5.67
C GLU A 16 11.76 -9.59 -4.87
N ALA A 17 12.79 -8.76 -5.01
CA ALA A 17 12.85 -7.44 -4.40
C ALA A 17 13.46 -6.40 -5.35
N THR A 18 13.10 -5.15 -5.11
CA THR A 18 13.63 -3.99 -5.80
C THR A 18 14.53 -3.22 -4.84
N VAL A 19 15.76 -2.94 -5.28
CA VAL A 19 16.69 -2.00 -4.67
C VAL A 19 16.71 -0.76 -5.55
N ALA A 20 16.38 0.39 -4.99
CA ALA A 20 16.52 1.66 -5.70
C ALA A 20 17.79 2.35 -5.22
N SER A 21 18.64 2.79 -6.15
CA SER A 21 19.82 3.57 -5.85
C SER A 21 20.22 4.49 -7.01
N LEU A 22 20.44 5.77 -6.73
CA LEU A 22 21.00 6.71 -7.69
C LEU A 22 22.47 6.39 -8.04
N ASP A 23 23.22 5.84 -7.08
CA ASP A 23 24.58 5.36 -7.26
C ASP A 23 24.57 3.90 -7.72
N LEU A 24 24.84 3.67 -9.01
CA LEU A 24 24.86 2.34 -9.59
C LEU A 24 25.97 1.43 -9.04
N VAL A 25 27.05 1.99 -8.48
CA VAL A 25 28.10 1.20 -7.84
C VAL A 25 27.53 0.63 -6.54
N ARG A 26 26.98 1.49 -5.68
CA ARG A 26 26.30 1.08 -4.44
C ARG A 26 25.12 0.15 -4.70
N GLY A 27 24.32 0.41 -5.73
CA GLY A 27 23.20 -0.46 -6.12
C GLY A 27 23.66 -1.88 -6.48
N LYS A 28 24.80 -2.02 -7.17
CA LYS A 28 25.40 -3.34 -7.48
C LYS A 28 25.95 -4.03 -6.23
N GLU A 29 26.57 -3.29 -5.32
CA GLU A 29 27.04 -3.82 -4.03
C GLU A 29 25.87 -4.38 -3.22
N LEU A 30 24.79 -3.59 -3.06
CA LEU A 30 23.57 -4.02 -2.39
C LEU A 30 22.93 -5.23 -3.06
N LYS A 31 22.88 -5.26 -4.40
CA LYS A 31 22.41 -6.44 -5.14
C LYS A 31 23.25 -7.67 -4.82
N SER A 32 24.58 -7.55 -4.82
CA SER A 32 25.47 -8.67 -4.51
C SER A 32 25.33 -9.14 -3.06
N LEU A 33 25.03 -8.23 -2.13
CA LEU A 33 24.86 -8.54 -0.72
C LEU A 33 23.54 -9.27 -0.43
N PHE A 34 22.44 -8.86 -1.05
CA PHE A 34 21.11 -9.40 -0.74
C PHE A 34 20.65 -10.53 -1.67
N GLN A 35 21.19 -10.65 -2.88
CA GLN A 35 20.69 -11.63 -3.84
C GLN A 35 21.10 -13.06 -3.50
N THR A 36 20.14 -13.98 -3.55
CA THR A 36 20.35 -15.43 -3.41
C THR A 36 19.66 -16.19 -4.57
N PRO A 37 19.74 -17.54 -4.63
CA PRO A 37 18.98 -18.32 -5.61
C PRO A 37 17.46 -18.15 -5.47
N TYR A 38 16.96 -17.96 -4.25
CA TYR A 38 15.53 -17.79 -3.94
C TYR A 38 15.12 -16.32 -3.74
N PHE A 39 16.07 -15.39 -3.56
CA PHE A 39 15.80 -13.98 -3.37
C PHE A 39 16.42 -13.15 -4.51
N ARG A 40 15.62 -12.83 -5.54
CA ARG A 40 16.10 -12.12 -6.74
C ARG A 40 16.00 -10.61 -6.56
N VAL A 41 17.04 -9.88 -6.97
CA VAL A 41 17.11 -8.42 -6.77
C VAL A 41 17.24 -7.67 -8.09
N SER A 42 16.28 -6.79 -8.37
CA SER A 42 16.34 -5.79 -9.44
C SER A 42 16.85 -4.46 -8.88
N VAL A 43 17.74 -3.80 -9.61
CA VAL A 43 18.28 -2.47 -9.24
C VAL A 43 17.73 -1.42 -10.17
N ILE A 44 17.08 -0.41 -9.62
CA ILE A 44 16.54 0.75 -10.37
C ILE A 44 17.13 2.06 -9.83
N LYS A 45 16.93 3.16 -10.55
CA LYS A 45 17.42 4.50 -10.15
C LYS A 45 16.39 5.35 -9.43
N ASP A 46 15.13 4.92 -9.41
CA ASP A 46 14.01 5.69 -8.87
C ASP A 46 13.79 5.37 -7.38
N GLU A 47 14.57 6.04 -6.52
CA GLU A 47 14.48 5.91 -5.05
C GLU A 47 13.12 6.38 -4.53
N VAL A 48 12.60 7.48 -5.08
CA VAL A 48 11.34 8.10 -4.66
C VAL A 48 10.15 7.20 -4.98
N GLY A 49 10.06 6.72 -6.21
CA GLY A 49 8.98 5.81 -6.63
C GLY A 49 8.99 4.50 -5.85
N ALA A 50 10.18 3.90 -5.63
CA ALA A 50 10.30 2.63 -4.92
C ALA A 50 9.89 2.73 -3.45
N GLU A 51 10.31 3.80 -2.76
CA GLU A 51 10.01 4.00 -1.34
C GLU A 51 8.53 4.35 -1.12
N LEU A 52 7.99 5.27 -1.92
CA LEU A 52 6.59 5.68 -1.83
C LEU A 52 5.63 4.54 -2.21
N CYS A 53 5.98 3.69 -3.19
CA CYS A 53 5.16 2.50 -3.49
C CYS A 53 4.96 1.62 -2.25
N GLY A 54 6.03 1.35 -1.51
CA GLY A 54 5.95 0.50 -0.33
C GLY A 54 5.25 1.15 0.88
N ALA A 55 5.22 2.47 0.97
CA ALA A 55 4.41 3.19 1.95
C ALA A 55 2.92 3.16 1.57
N LEU A 56 2.58 3.60 0.36
CA LEU A 56 1.19 3.82 -0.07
C LEU A 56 0.41 2.51 -0.24
N LYS A 57 1.05 1.40 -0.62
CA LYS A 57 0.38 0.09 -0.71
C LYS A 57 -0.33 -0.32 0.57
N ASN A 58 0.16 0.14 1.73
CA ASN A 58 -0.37 -0.25 3.03
C ASN A 58 -1.74 0.37 3.27
N ILE A 59 -2.01 1.54 2.69
CA ILE A 59 -3.34 2.16 2.68
C ILE A 59 -4.28 1.26 1.89
N VAL A 60 -3.93 0.91 0.65
CA VAL A 60 -4.75 0.05 -0.22
C VAL A 60 -5.05 -1.30 0.43
N ALA A 61 -4.08 -1.87 1.15
CA ALA A 61 -4.26 -3.11 1.89
C ALA A 61 -5.31 -3.02 3.01
N ILE A 62 -5.48 -1.86 3.66
CA ILE A 62 -6.59 -1.64 4.60
C ILE A 62 -7.92 -1.70 3.84
N GLY A 63 -8.01 -1.06 2.66
CA GLY A 63 -9.18 -1.14 1.78
C GLY A 63 -9.53 -2.58 1.37
N ALA A 64 -8.53 -3.38 1.00
CA ALA A 64 -8.72 -4.80 0.71
C ALA A 64 -9.23 -5.59 1.93
N GLY A 65 -8.81 -5.22 3.13
CA GLY A 65 -9.32 -5.77 4.39
C GLY A 65 -10.77 -5.37 4.67
N LEU A 66 -11.11 -4.09 4.47
CA LEU A 66 -12.48 -3.58 4.63
C LEU A 66 -13.45 -4.36 3.73
N ALA A 67 -13.13 -4.52 2.45
CA ALA A 67 -13.96 -5.28 1.53
C ALA A 67 -14.18 -6.75 1.99
N HIS A 68 -13.15 -7.39 2.53
CA HIS A 68 -13.28 -8.73 3.08
C HIS A 68 -14.21 -8.78 4.29
N GLY A 69 -14.04 -7.87 5.26
CA GLY A 69 -14.90 -7.82 6.45
C GLY A 69 -16.36 -7.43 6.13
N LEU A 70 -16.58 -6.68 5.05
CA LEU A 70 -17.91 -6.35 4.51
C LEU A 70 -18.54 -7.48 3.67
N GLY A 71 -17.86 -8.62 3.52
CA GLY A 71 -18.38 -9.80 2.81
C GLY A 71 -18.22 -9.77 1.28
N TYR A 72 -17.36 -8.90 0.73
CA TYR A 72 -17.08 -8.88 -0.71
C TYR A 72 -15.98 -9.89 -1.11
N GLY A 73 -16.10 -10.41 -2.33
CA GLY A 73 -15.18 -11.39 -2.91
C GLY A 73 -14.00 -10.81 -3.68
N ASP A 74 -13.30 -11.68 -4.41
CA ASP A 74 -12.04 -11.34 -5.08
C ASP A 74 -12.16 -10.34 -6.22
N ASN A 75 -13.31 -10.27 -6.91
CA ASN A 75 -13.54 -9.25 -7.95
C ASN A 75 -13.50 -7.83 -7.36
N THR A 76 -14.14 -7.62 -6.21
CA THR A 76 -14.11 -6.33 -5.51
C THR A 76 -12.70 -6.03 -5.01
N LYS A 77 -12.00 -7.03 -4.45
CA LYS A 77 -10.60 -6.89 -4.03
C LYS A 77 -9.69 -6.50 -5.20
N ALA A 78 -9.85 -7.12 -6.37
CA ALA A 78 -9.10 -6.79 -7.58
C ALA A 78 -9.37 -5.36 -8.05
N ALA A 79 -10.63 -4.90 -7.99
CA ALA A 79 -10.97 -3.51 -8.29
C ALA A 79 -10.29 -2.53 -7.31
N ILE A 80 -10.26 -2.85 -6.02
CA ILE A 80 -9.56 -2.04 -4.99
C ILE A 80 -8.05 -1.99 -5.24
N ILE A 81 -7.42 -3.13 -5.55
CA ILE A 81 -6.00 -3.19 -5.89
C ILE A 81 -5.71 -2.30 -7.10
N ARG A 82 -6.51 -2.43 -8.17
CA ARG A 82 -6.34 -1.64 -9.40
C ARG A 82 -6.53 -0.15 -9.16
N LEU A 83 -7.63 0.25 -8.52
CA LEU A 83 -7.94 1.66 -8.26
C LEU A 83 -6.94 2.28 -7.28
N GLY A 84 -6.59 1.56 -6.22
CA GLY A 84 -5.55 1.97 -5.28
C GLY A 84 -4.18 2.11 -5.95
N PHE A 85 -3.83 1.23 -6.89
CA PHE A 85 -2.62 1.36 -7.71
C PHE A 85 -2.63 2.64 -8.56
N MET A 86 -3.78 3.02 -9.13
CA MET A 86 -3.92 4.28 -9.87
C MET A 86 -3.76 5.50 -8.94
N GLU A 87 -4.36 5.47 -7.75
CA GLU A 87 -4.16 6.52 -6.74
C GLU A 87 -2.70 6.60 -6.27
N MET A 88 -2.01 5.47 -6.08
CA MET A 88 -0.58 5.43 -5.76
C MET A 88 0.24 6.15 -6.83
N LYS A 89 0.03 5.81 -8.11
CA LYS A 89 0.70 6.45 -9.23
C LYS A 89 0.44 7.95 -9.25
N LYS A 90 -0.83 8.32 -9.24
CA LYS A 90 -1.27 9.72 -9.29
C LYS A 90 -0.68 10.53 -8.15
N PHE A 91 -0.64 9.98 -6.93
CA PHE A 91 -0.12 10.68 -5.76
C PHE A 91 1.38 10.95 -5.89
N ILE A 92 2.15 9.94 -6.32
CA ILE A 92 3.60 10.08 -6.49
C ILE A 92 3.91 11.15 -7.56
N PHE A 93 3.23 11.12 -8.71
CA PHE A 93 3.46 12.13 -9.75
C PHE A 93 2.99 13.54 -9.34
N GLU A 94 1.88 13.65 -8.61
CA GLU A 94 1.32 14.94 -8.16
C GLU A 94 2.16 15.64 -7.08
N PHE A 95 2.72 14.87 -6.14
CA PHE A 95 3.45 15.45 -5.00
C PHE A 95 4.96 15.38 -5.12
N PHE A 96 5.49 14.48 -5.96
CA PHE A 96 6.92 14.23 -6.10
C PHE A 96 7.39 14.20 -7.56
N GLY A 97 6.59 14.73 -8.49
CA GLY A 97 6.94 14.75 -9.92
C GLY A 97 8.24 15.51 -10.24
N ASP A 98 8.59 16.52 -9.44
CA ASP A 98 9.86 17.25 -9.51
C ASP A 98 11.09 16.37 -9.22
N ARG A 99 10.88 15.24 -8.54
CA ARG A 99 11.91 14.23 -8.24
C ARG A 99 12.06 13.17 -9.34
N SER A 100 11.39 13.34 -10.47
CA SER A 100 11.47 12.45 -11.65
C SER A 100 11.14 10.96 -11.39
N PRO A 101 10.00 10.63 -10.74
CA PRO A 101 9.58 9.24 -10.58
C PRO A 101 9.29 8.60 -11.95
N LEU A 102 9.47 7.28 -12.06
CA LEU A 102 9.34 6.54 -13.31
C LEU A 102 8.10 5.64 -13.32
N GLU A 103 7.36 5.69 -14.42
CA GLU A 103 6.21 4.80 -14.70
C GLU A 103 6.59 3.31 -14.58
N SER A 104 7.78 2.94 -15.03
CA SER A 104 8.27 1.56 -14.96
C SER A 104 8.46 1.05 -13.52
N THR A 105 8.74 1.94 -12.56
CA THR A 105 8.94 1.57 -11.14
C THR A 105 7.72 0.90 -10.54
N PHE A 106 6.52 1.25 -10.99
CA PHE A 106 5.28 0.67 -10.48
C PHE A 106 5.08 -0.79 -10.90
N LEU A 107 5.78 -1.24 -11.95
CA LEU A 107 5.76 -2.62 -12.43
C LEU A 107 6.84 -3.49 -11.79
N GLU A 108 7.77 -2.88 -11.05
CA GLU A 108 8.78 -3.60 -10.27
C GLU A 108 8.17 -4.28 -9.03
N SER A 109 8.93 -5.16 -8.38
CA SER A 109 8.48 -5.87 -7.17
C SER A 109 7.98 -4.90 -6.08
N CYS A 110 8.62 -3.75 -5.89
CA CYS A 110 8.19 -2.72 -4.91
C CYS A 110 6.82 -2.10 -5.20
N GLY A 111 6.34 -2.15 -6.44
CA GLY A 111 5.05 -1.61 -6.87
C GLY A 111 3.96 -2.66 -6.83
N VAL A 112 3.62 -3.19 -8.01
CA VAL A 112 2.45 -4.08 -8.20
C VAL A 112 2.56 -5.39 -7.40
N ALA A 113 3.72 -6.04 -7.34
CA ALA A 113 3.85 -7.33 -6.67
C ALA A 113 3.65 -7.18 -5.15
N ASP A 114 4.28 -6.18 -4.54
CA ASP A 114 4.18 -5.92 -3.11
C ASP A 114 2.78 -5.45 -2.72
N LEU A 115 2.14 -4.64 -3.57
CA LEU A 115 0.74 -4.26 -3.42
C LEU A 115 -0.17 -5.49 -3.39
N ILE A 116 -0.04 -6.39 -4.36
CA ILE A 116 -0.85 -7.62 -4.44
C ILE A 116 -0.64 -8.43 -3.16
N THR A 117 0.60 -8.77 -2.83
CA THR A 117 0.93 -9.62 -1.66
C THR A 117 0.37 -9.03 -0.37
N THR A 118 0.45 -7.71 -0.19
CA THR A 118 -0.06 -7.00 1.00
C THR A 118 -1.58 -6.89 1.02
N CYS A 119 -2.26 -6.92 -0.13
CA CYS A 119 -3.73 -6.94 -0.18
C CYS A 119 -4.31 -8.34 0.05
N TYR A 120 -3.53 -9.40 -0.15
CA TYR A 120 -3.91 -10.78 0.20
C TYR A 120 -3.49 -11.16 1.62
N GLY A 121 -2.43 -10.56 2.16
CA GLY A 121 -1.90 -10.89 3.49
C GLY A 121 -1.29 -9.70 4.23
N GLY A 122 -1.00 -9.88 5.52
CA GLY A 122 -0.29 -8.88 6.31
C GLY A 122 -1.17 -8.05 7.25
N ARG A 123 -0.49 -7.20 8.02
CA ARG A 123 -1.05 -6.53 9.21
C ARG A 123 -2.10 -5.47 8.85
N ASN A 124 -1.87 -4.71 7.79
CA ASN A 124 -2.80 -3.68 7.32
C ASN A 124 -4.14 -4.28 6.86
N ARG A 125 -4.10 -5.41 6.13
CA ARG A 125 -5.32 -6.16 5.77
C ARG A 125 -6.08 -6.64 7.00
N LYS A 126 -5.40 -7.19 8.01
CA LYS A 126 -6.02 -7.63 9.28
C LYS A 126 -6.73 -6.48 10.00
N ILE A 127 -6.12 -5.29 10.02
CA ILE A 127 -6.77 -4.09 10.58
C ILE A 127 -7.98 -3.66 9.75
N GLY A 128 -7.89 -3.68 8.41
CA GLY A 128 -9.04 -3.41 7.54
C GLY A 128 -10.23 -4.33 7.81
N ILE A 129 -9.99 -5.64 8.00
CA ILE A 129 -11.05 -6.59 8.37
C ILE A 129 -11.69 -6.21 9.71
N ALA A 130 -10.88 -5.94 10.73
CA ALA A 130 -11.37 -5.59 12.06
C ALA A 130 -12.11 -4.24 12.11
N LEU A 131 -11.73 -3.28 11.25
CA LEU A 131 -12.42 -2.00 11.08
C LEU A 131 -13.82 -2.18 10.48
N ALA A 132 -14.01 -3.17 9.60
CA ALA A 132 -15.32 -3.50 9.03
C ALA A 132 -16.22 -4.30 9.99
N GLU A 133 -15.63 -5.13 10.87
CA GLU A 133 -16.37 -5.98 11.80
C GLU A 133 -16.78 -5.28 13.11
N THR A 134 -16.17 -4.15 13.46
CA THR A 134 -16.32 -3.52 14.78
C THR A 134 -16.23 -2.01 14.71
N GLU A 135 -16.69 -1.31 15.75
CA GLU A 135 -16.53 0.15 15.93
C GLU A 135 -15.39 0.55 16.88
N LYS A 136 -14.50 -0.39 17.22
CA LYS A 136 -13.38 -0.11 18.14
C LYS A 136 -12.36 0.86 17.53
N PRO A 137 -11.69 1.69 18.33
CA PRO A 137 -10.59 2.53 17.84
C PRO A 137 -9.43 1.67 17.32
N VAL A 138 -8.68 2.16 16.33
CA VAL A 138 -7.55 1.44 15.72
C VAL A 138 -6.56 0.95 16.77
N THR A 139 -6.25 1.77 17.78
CA THR A 139 -5.29 1.41 18.85
C THR A 139 -5.71 0.15 19.61
N ALA A 140 -7.00 -0.04 19.87
CA ALA A 140 -7.52 -1.27 20.49
C ALA A 140 -7.41 -2.45 19.51
N LEU A 141 -7.72 -2.24 18.23
CA LEU A 141 -7.62 -3.27 17.20
C LEU A 141 -6.19 -3.76 16.97
N GLU A 142 -5.20 -2.85 17.00
CA GLU A 142 -3.78 -3.20 16.93
C GLU A 142 -3.37 -4.07 18.12
N GLY A 143 -3.78 -3.70 19.34
CA GLY A 143 -3.53 -4.51 20.54
C GLY A 143 -4.11 -5.92 20.45
N GLU A 144 -5.36 -6.04 19.98
CA GLU A 144 -6.07 -7.32 19.86
C GLU A 144 -5.57 -8.21 18.73
N ARG A 145 -5.22 -7.62 17.58
CA ARG A 145 -4.99 -8.37 16.33
C ARG A 145 -3.52 -8.50 15.94
N LEU A 146 -2.65 -7.62 16.43
CA LEU A 146 -1.26 -7.52 15.97
C LEU A 146 -0.22 -7.80 17.06
N GLY A 147 -0.64 -8.12 18.29
CA GLY A 147 0.27 -8.55 19.35
C GLY A 147 1.36 -7.53 19.68
N GLY A 148 1.00 -6.24 19.73
CA GLY A 148 1.90 -5.13 20.02
C GLY A 148 2.60 -4.51 18.81
N GLN A 149 2.33 -4.98 17.59
CA GLN A 149 2.81 -4.35 16.35
C GLN A 149 1.81 -3.31 15.84
N SER A 150 2.29 -2.30 15.11
CA SER A 150 1.43 -1.28 14.49
C SER A 150 1.22 -1.51 12.99
N ALA A 151 0.03 -1.19 12.51
CA ALA A 151 -0.34 -1.14 11.10
C ALA A 151 0.03 0.22 10.51
N GLN A 152 1.21 0.28 9.87
CA GLN A 152 1.76 1.50 9.27
C GLN A 152 0.80 2.18 8.29
N GLY A 153 -0.09 1.44 7.62
CA GLY A 153 -1.05 2.01 6.67
C GLY A 153 -1.99 3.04 7.30
N VAL A 154 -2.28 2.95 8.61
CA VAL A 154 -3.11 3.94 9.31
C VAL A 154 -2.38 5.27 9.44
N LEU A 155 -1.10 5.23 9.83
CA LEU A 155 -0.24 6.41 9.93
C LEU A 155 0.01 7.01 8.54
N THR A 156 0.31 6.18 7.54
CA THR A 156 0.49 6.63 6.15
C THR A 156 -0.77 7.28 5.61
N ALA A 157 -1.97 6.74 5.87
CA ALA A 157 -3.22 7.35 5.45
C ALA A 157 -3.45 8.73 6.08
N ALA A 158 -3.03 8.94 7.34
CA ALA A 158 -3.11 10.26 7.99
C ALA A 158 -2.19 11.30 7.34
N GLU A 159 -0.93 10.94 7.05
CA GLU A 159 0.02 11.83 6.38
C GLU A 159 -0.42 12.16 4.95
N VAL A 160 -0.83 11.13 4.19
CA VAL A 160 -1.36 11.31 2.83
C VAL A 160 -2.59 12.20 2.82
N TYR A 161 -3.55 11.98 3.73
CA TYR A 161 -4.72 12.85 3.85
C TYR A 161 -4.37 14.30 4.19
N SER A 162 -3.38 14.52 5.06
CA SER A 162 -2.86 15.86 5.38
C SER A 162 -2.31 16.57 4.14
N MET A 163 -1.48 15.87 3.35
CA MET A 163 -0.92 16.39 2.11
C MET A 163 -2.01 16.71 1.07
N LEU A 164 -2.97 15.81 0.90
CA LEU A 164 -4.12 16.00 -0.01
C LEU A 164 -4.97 17.20 0.39
N SER A 165 -5.31 17.31 1.68
CA SER A 165 -6.12 18.39 2.23
C SER A 165 -5.45 19.74 2.05
N SER A 166 -4.12 19.82 2.20
CA SER A 166 -3.36 21.06 2.03
C SER A 166 -3.47 21.64 0.61
N LYS A 167 -3.67 20.78 -0.39
CA LYS A 167 -3.87 21.16 -1.80
C LYS A 167 -5.34 21.07 -2.26
N ARG A 168 -6.29 20.71 -1.39
CA ARG A 168 -7.70 20.44 -1.73
C ARG A 168 -7.87 19.37 -2.81
N LEU A 169 -7.04 18.33 -2.77
CA LEU A 169 -7.03 17.23 -3.73
C LEU A 169 -7.70 15.96 -3.20
N ASP A 170 -8.23 15.96 -1.98
CA ASP A 170 -8.86 14.81 -1.32
C ASP A 170 -9.94 14.11 -2.17
N HIS A 171 -10.76 14.88 -2.89
CA HIS A 171 -11.78 14.38 -3.82
C HIS A 171 -11.22 13.60 -5.02
N GLN A 172 -9.94 13.81 -5.36
CA GLN A 172 -9.27 13.12 -6.46
C GLN A 172 -8.65 11.78 -6.06
N PHE A 173 -8.63 11.48 -4.75
CA PHE A 173 -8.07 10.27 -4.14
C PHE A 173 -9.08 9.66 -3.16
N PRO A 174 -10.26 9.26 -3.64
CA PRO A 174 -11.35 8.81 -2.78
C PRO A 174 -10.98 7.60 -1.90
N ILE A 175 -10.15 6.66 -2.37
CA ILE A 175 -9.73 5.48 -1.60
C ILE A 175 -8.84 5.90 -0.44
N PHE A 176 -7.78 6.68 -0.70
CA PHE A 176 -6.89 7.15 0.37
C PHE A 176 -7.64 8.00 1.40
N THR A 177 -8.51 8.89 0.92
CA THR A 177 -9.32 9.77 1.77
C THR A 177 -10.28 8.98 2.65
N ILE A 178 -11.10 8.09 2.09
CA ILE A 178 -12.11 7.38 2.89
C ILE A 178 -11.47 6.41 3.88
N ILE A 179 -10.33 5.78 3.53
CA ILE A 179 -9.61 4.89 4.44
C ILE A 179 -9.12 5.67 5.66
N HIS A 180 -8.58 6.87 5.47
CA HIS A 180 -8.22 7.74 6.59
C HIS A 180 -9.45 8.03 7.48
N LEU A 181 -10.57 8.45 6.88
CA LEU A 181 -11.79 8.79 7.63
C LEU A 181 -12.36 7.60 8.41
N ILE A 182 -12.33 6.40 7.84
CA ILE A 182 -12.74 5.16 8.52
C ILE A 182 -11.78 4.84 9.68
N CYS A 183 -10.47 4.95 9.47
CA CYS A 183 -9.49 4.73 10.55
C CYS A 183 -9.68 5.70 11.73
N GLN A 184 -10.18 6.91 11.46
CA GLN A 184 -10.51 7.92 12.46
C GLN A 184 -11.93 7.78 13.03
N ARG A 185 -12.71 6.78 12.59
CA ARG A 185 -14.14 6.61 12.92
C ARG A 185 -15.00 7.83 12.58
N LYS A 186 -14.59 8.60 11.57
CA LYS A 186 -15.34 9.72 10.99
C LYS A 186 -16.21 9.31 9.80
N ALA A 187 -16.04 8.09 9.30
CA ALA A 187 -16.87 7.45 8.29
C ALA A 187 -17.12 5.99 8.67
N GLN A 188 -18.29 5.48 8.28
CA GLN A 188 -18.67 4.08 8.48
C GLN A 188 -18.01 3.20 7.42
N ALA A 189 -17.70 1.94 7.75
CA ALA A 189 -16.97 1.06 6.84
C ALA A 189 -17.72 0.79 5.52
N ASP A 190 -19.05 0.74 5.55
CA ASP A 190 -19.93 0.53 4.40
C ASP A 190 -19.80 1.62 3.32
N THR A 191 -19.43 2.84 3.72
CA THR A 191 -19.20 3.97 2.79
C THR A 191 -18.02 3.74 1.85
N PHE A 192 -17.10 2.82 2.18
CA PHE A 192 -15.95 2.48 1.35
C PHE A 192 -16.36 2.02 -0.05
N ILE A 193 -17.38 1.17 -0.17
CA ILE A 193 -17.80 0.64 -1.47
C ILE A 193 -18.42 1.74 -2.34
N SER A 194 -19.11 2.70 -1.73
CA SER A 194 -19.67 3.85 -2.43
C SER A 194 -18.58 4.73 -3.05
N CYS A 195 -17.40 4.83 -2.44
CA CYS A 195 -16.28 5.58 -3.02
C CYS A 195 -15.74 4.90 -4.30
N LEU A 196 -15.71 3.56 -4.33
CA LEU A 196 -15.25 2.79 -5.49
C LEU A 196 -16.19 2.98 -6.69
N ARG A 197 -17.51 3.01 -6.45
CA ARG A 197 -18.53 3.20 -7.51
C ARG A 197 -18.40 4.55 -8.22
N ASN A 198 -17.93 5.57 -7.51
CA ASN A 198 -17.84 6.94 -7.99
C ASN A 198 -16.39 7.38 -8.21
N HIS A 199 -15.47 6.42 -8.38
CA HIS A 199 -14.05 6.72 -8.50
C HIS A 199 -13.75 7.48 -9.80
N PRO A 200 -12.91 8.55 -9.78
CA PRO A 200 -12.61 9.37 -10.96
C PRO A 200 -12.10 8.60 -12.18
N GLU A 201 -11.36 7.51 -11.98
CA GLU A 201 -10.90 6.57 -13.04
C GLU A 201 -12.02 5.90 -13.86
N HIS A 202 -13.29 6.10 -13.51
CA HIS A 202 -14.44 5.63 -14.29
C HIS A 202 -15.17 6.75 -15.06
N LEU A 203 -14.77 8.01 -14.86
CA LEU A 203 -15.32 9.20 -15.50
C LEU A 203 -14.41 9.67 -16.64
#